data_AF-A0A4R1MPA7-F1
#
_entry.id   AF-A0A4R1MPA7-F1
#
_cell.length_a   1.000
_cell.length_b   1.000
_cell.length_c   1.000
_cell.angle_alpha   90.00
_cell.angle_beta   90.00
_cell.angle_gamma   90.00
#
_symmetry.space_group_name_H-M   'P 1'
#
loop_
_entity.id
_entity.type
_entity.pdbx_description
1 polymer ?
#
loop_
_entity_poly.entity_id
_entity_poly.type
_entity_poly.pdbx_seq_one_letter_code
_entity_poly.pdbx_strand_id
1 'polypeptide(L)'
;MLAKISKVAYVIAAVLHFTNGQMNLFWLSVVLGIVSTGLGLYMSYYHVSPQLREYRETVYQMEADGASEEDILEFMDRDTDVDESKLIDPPAWMAIIGILGIVASFVLLIMGIMGRI
;
A
#
# COMPACT_ATOMS: atom_id res chain seq x y z
N MET A 1 -2.76 -6.55 -8.92
CA MET A 1 -1.56 -7.22 -9.50
C MET A 1 -0.53 -6.21 -10.00
N LEU A 2 -0.91 -5.26 -10.86
CA LEU A 2 -0.01 -4.21 -11.39
C LEU A 2 0.75 -3.40 -10.32
N ALA A 3 0.10 -2.98 -9.23
CA ALA A 3 0.76 -2.25 -8.15
C ALA A 3 1.80 -3.08 -7.36
N LYS A 4 1.70 -4.42 -7.38
CA LYS A 4 2.73 -5.31 -6.81
C LYS A 4 3.93 -5.40 -7.76
N ILE A 5 3.66 -5.48 -9.06
CA ILE A 5 4.67 -5.54 -10.12
C ILE A 5 5.49 -4.23 -10.14
N SER A 6 4.85 -3.06 -10.00
CA SER A 6 5.57 -1.78 -9.99
C SER A 6 6.55 -1.62 -8.82
N LYS A 7 6.23 -2.17 -7.64
CA LYS A 7 7.16 -2.20 -6.50
C LYS A 7 8.42 -2.97 -6.83
N VAL A 8 8.29 -4.13 -7.49
CA VAL A 8 9.43 -4.93 -7.94
C VAL A 8 10.23 -4.18 -9.01
N ALA A 9 9.56 -3.48 -9.93
CA ALA A 9 10.22 -2.66 -10.94
C ALA A 9 11.09 -1.55 -10.34
N TYR A 10 10.63 -0.87 -9.27
CA TYR A 10 11.45 0.11 -8.55
C TYR A 10 12.72 -0.51 -7.94
N VAL A 11 12.61 -1.71 -7.37
CA VAL A 11 13.77 -2.41 -6.78
C VAL A 11 14.78 -2.77 -7.87
N ILE A 12 14.33 -3.34 -8.99
CA ILE A 12 15.21 -3.70 -10.11
C ILE A 12 15.86 -2.44 -10.70
N ALA A 13 15.09 -1.37 -10.91
CA ALA A 13 15.61 -0.09 -11.40
C ALA A 13 16.68 0.48 -10.46
N ALA A 14 16.44 0.48 -9.15
CA ALA A 14 17.42 0.93 -8.16
C ALA A 14 18.73 0.13 -8.26
N VAL A 15 18.66 -1.20 -8.33
CA VAL A 15 19.85 -2.05 -8.50
C VAL A 15 20.60 -1.69 -9.79
N LEU A 16 19.91 -1.55 -10.92
CA LEU A 16 20.53 -1.20 -12.20
C LEU A 16 21.20 0.17 -12.18
N HIS A 17 20.53 1.19 -11.64
CA HIS A 17 21.11 2.53 -11.55
C HIS A 17 22.31 2.57 -10.60
N PHE A 18 22.29 1.78 -9.51
CA PHE A 18 23.43 1.63 -8.63
C PHE A 18 24.62 0.99 -9.38
N THR A 19 24.41 -0.11 -10.10
CA THR A 19 25.48 -0.76 -10.87
C THR A 19 26.03 0.09 -12.00
N ASN A 20 25.20 0.97 -12.58
CA ASN A 20 25.61 1.87 -13.67
C ASN A 20 26.24 3.19 -13.14
N GLY A 21 26.41 3.36 -11.82
CA GLY A 21 26.95 4.58 -11.22
C GLY A 21 26.02 5.81 -11.32
N GLN A 22 24.76 5.61 -11.69
CA GLN A 22 23.76 6.67 -11.88
C GLN A 22 23.10 7.04 -10.54
N MET A 23 23.87 7.66 -9.64
CA MET A 23 23.47 7.85 -8.23
C MET A 23 22.17 8.67 -8.05
N ASN A 24 21.92 9.66 -8.91
CA ASN A 24 20.68 10.44 -8.86
C ASN A 24 19.45 9.59 -9.20
N LEU A 25 19.54 8.71 -10.21
CA LEU A 25 18.45 7.83 -10.63
C LEU A 25 18.24 6.68 -9.64
N PHE A 26 19.31 6.22 -8.99
CA PHE A 26 19.22 5.29 -7.87
C PHE A 26 18.37 5.88 -6.74
N TRP A 27 18.73 7.06 -6.22
CA TRP A 27 18.00 7.70 -5.13
C TRP A 27 16.55 8.02 -5.52
N LEU A 28 16.33 8.47 -6.75
CA LEU A 28 14.99 8.71 -7.27
C LEU A 28 14.14 7.42 -7.25
N SER A 29 14.70 6.29 -7.68
CA SER A 29 14.01 4.99 -7.67
C SER A 29 13.67 4.53 -6.25
N VAL A 30 14.58 4.71 -5.30
CA VAL A 30 14.36 4.37 -3.88
C VAL A 30 13.24 5.22 -3.30
N VAL A 31 13.32 6.55 -3.44
CA VAL A 31 12.34 7.48 -2.88
C VAL A 31 10.95 7.22 -3.47
N LEU A 32 10.86 7.10 -4.80
CA LEU A 32 9.58 6.82 -5.45
C LEU A 32 9.02 5.45 -5.08
N GLY A 33 9.87 4.44 -4.88
CA GLY A 33 9.46 3.13 -4.39
C GLY A 33 8.85 3.19 -2.98
N ILE A 34 9.48 3.95 -2.08
CA ILE A 34 8.97 4.17 -0.71
C ILE A 34 7.63 4.92 -0.76
N VAL A 35 7.57 6.05 -1.47
CA VAL A 35 6.35 6.87 -1.57
C VAL A 35 5.20 6.07 -2.17
N SER A 36 5.44 5.35 -3.27
CA SER A 36 4.42 4.52 -3.92
C SER A 36 3.92 3.41 -2.99
N THR A 37 4.81 2.81 -2.20
CA THR A 37 4.44 1.78 -1.23
C THR A 37 3.62 2.35 -0.09
N GLY A 38 4.06 3.46 0.51
CA GLY A 38 3.35 4.14 1.59
C GLY A 38 1.95 4.59 1.16
N LEU A 39 1.84 5.18 -0.03
CA LEU A 39 0.55 5.61 -0.60
C LEU A 39 -0.38 4.42 -0.85
N GLY A 40 0.15 3.28 -1.33
CA GLY A 40 -0.64 2.06 -1.53
C GLY A 40 -1.17 1.47 -0.22
N LEU A 41 -0.36 1.47 0.84
CA LEU A 41 -0.79 1.04 2.18
C LEU A 41 -1.85 2.00 2.74
N TYR A 42 -1.64 3.31 2.60
CA TYR A 42 -2.59 4.32 3.03
C TYR A 42 -3.94 4.19 2.31
N MET A 43 -3.93 4.00 0.99
CA MET A 43 -5.16 3.75 0.22
C MET A 43 -5.90 2.50 0.71
N SER A 44 -5.16 1.41 0.92
CA SER A 44 -5.75 0.17 1.44
C SER A 44 -6.40 0.38 2.80
N TYR A 45 -5.72 1.10 3.71
CA TYR A 45 -6.26 1.44 5.02
C TYR A 45 -7.47 2.35 4.93
N TYR A 46 -7.41 3.40 4.10
CA TYR A 46 -8.50 4.34 3.89
C TYR A 46 -9.76 3.65 3.39
N HIS A 47 -9.60 2.71 2.45
CA HIS A 47 -10.69 1.95 1.85
C HIS A 47 -11.48 1.13 2.88
N VAL A 48 -10.78 0.48 3.82
CA VAL A 48 -11.38 -0.35 4.88
C VAL A 48 -11.63 0.40 6.19
N SER A 49 -11.30 1.70 6.25
CA SER A 49 -11.35 2.48 7.48
C SER A 49 -12.72 2.54 8.17
N PRO A 50 -13.88 2.55 7.46
CA PRO A 50 -15.18 2.55 8.12
C PRO A 50 -15.45 1.26 8.90
N GLN A 51 -15.12 0.12 8.30
CA GLN A 51 -15.31 -1.18 8.94
C GLN A 51 -14.35 -1.35 10.12
N LEU A 52 -13.09 -0.91 9.98
CA LEU A 52 -12.15 -0.90 11.11
C LEU A 52 -12.64 -0.03 12.28
N ARG A 53 -13.35 1.06 11.97
CA ARG A 53 -13.96 1.91 13.00
C ARG A 53 -15.14 1.21 13.67
N GLU A 54 -16.05 0.63 12.89
CA GLU A 54 -17.20 -0.11 13.41
C GLU A 54 -16.77 -1.29 14.30
N TYR A 55 -15.81 -2.07 13.82
CA TYR A 55 -15.21 -3.18 14.59
C TYR A 55 -14.63 -2.70 15.93
N ARG A 56 -13.90 -1.58 15.92
CA ARG A 56 -13.36 -0.97 17.15
C ARG A 56 -14.46 -0.50 18.09
N GLU A 57 -15.53 0.11 17.56
CA GLU A 57 -16.69 0.53 18.34
C GLU A 57 -17.40 -0.67 18.98
N THR A 58 -17.52 -1.79 18.27
CA THR A 58 -18.07 -3.04 18.83
C THR A 58 -17.22 -3.58 19.98
N VAL A 59 -15.90 -3.63 19.82
CA VAL A 59 -14.99 -4.06 20.90
C VAL A 59 -15.14 -3.16 22.13
N TYR A 60 -15.18 -1.83 21.94
CA TYR A 60 -15.38 -0.91 23.06
C TYR A 60 -16.73 -1.07 23.75
N GLN A 61 -17.79 -1.40 23.00
CA GLN A 61 -19.10 -1.70 23.58
C GLN A 61 -19.07 -3.00 24.39
N MET A 62 -18.43 -4.05 23.88
CA MET A 62 -18.26 -5.31 24.62
C MET A 62 -17.50 -5.09 25.94
N GLU A 63 -16.42 -4.32 25.92
CA GLU A 63 -15.70 -3.93 27.14
C GLU A 63 -16.59 -3.14 28.11
N ALA A 64 -17.39 -2.19 27.61
CA ALA A 64 -18.29 -1.37 28.42
C ALA A 64 -19.45 -2.17 29.03
N ASP A 65 -19.94 -3.19 28.32
CA ASP A 65 -20.99 -4.10 28.75
C ASP A 65 -20.46 -5.17 29.73
N GLY A 66 -19.15 -5.20 29.98
CA GLY A 66 -18.51 -6.11 30.91
C GLY A 66 -18.27 -7.52 30.34
N ALA A 67 -18.15 -7.64 29.02
CA ALA A 67 -17.75 -8.89 28.38
C ALA A 67 -16.38 -9.37 28.92
N SER A 68 -16.19 -10.68 28.97
CA SER A 68 -14.90 -11.23 29.39
C SER A 68 -13.83 -11.04 28.31
N GLU A 69 -12.55 -11.05 28.71
CA GLU A 69 -11.44 -11.02 27.74
C GLU A 69 -11.50 -12.18 26.73
N GLU A 70 -12.03 -13.34 27.16
CA GLU A 70 -12.19 -14.52 26.30
C GLU A 70 -13.26 -14.27 25.22
N ASP A 71 -14.38 -13.63 25.57
CA ASP A 71 -15.44 -13.27 24.61
C ASP A 71 -14.95 -12.24 23.58
N ILE A 72 -14.14 -11.26 24.03
CA ILE A 72 -13.55 -10.25 23.14
C ILE A 72 -12.56 -10.91 22.18
N LEU A 73 -11.70 -11.81 22.68
CA LEU A 73 -10.76 -12.55 21.84
C LEU A 73 -11.48 -13.47 20.84
N GLU A 74 -12.54 -14.15 21.26
CA GLU A 74 -13.36 -14.96 20.34
C GLU A 74 -13.99 -14.10 19.23
N PHE A 75 -14.49 -12.91 19.58
CA PHE A 75 -14.95 -11.95 18.59
C PHE A 75 -13.83 -11.50 17.64
N MET A 76 -12.63 -11.27 18.17
CA MET A 76 -11.49 -10.80 17.38
C MET A 76 -10.89 -11.86 16.44
N ASP A 77 -10.95 -13.13 16.84
CA ASP A 77 -10.46 -14.26 16.05
C ASP A 77 -11.47 -14.72 15.00
N ARG A 78 -12.70 -14.20 15.02
CA ARG A 78 -13.72 -14.55 14.04
C ARG A 78 -13.38 -13.92 12.68
N ASP A 79 -13.17 -14.77 11.68
CA ASP A 79 -13.05 -14.34 10.28
C ASP A 79 -14.26 -13.46 9.91
N THR A 80 -13.99 -12.18 9.71
CA THR A 80 -15.01 -11.20 9.37
C THR A 80 -14.90 -10.92 7.88
N ASP A 81 -15.93 -11.28 7.12
CA ASP A 81 -15.99 -10.95 5.71
C ASP A 81 -16.03 -9.42 5.54
N VAL A 82 -15.19 -8.93 4.63
CA VAL A 82 -15.14 -7.50 4.31
C VAL A 82 -16.43 -7.13 3.57
N ASP A 83 -17.29 -6.35 4.20
CA ASP A 83 -18.54 -5.86 3.59
C ASP A 83 -18.26 -4.82 2.50
N GLU A 84 -18.22 -5.26 1.25
CA GLU A 84 -17.90 -4.40 0.10
C GLU A 84 -18.78 -3.14 0.00
N SER A 85 -20.01 -3.16 0.53
CA SER A 85 -20.91 -2.01 0.51
C SER A 85 -20.47 -0.85 1.40
N LYS A 86 -19.64 -1.12 2.41
CA LYS A 86 -19.12 -0.14 3.37
C LYS A 86 -17.75 0.41 2.98
N LEU A 87 -17.18 -0.08 1.88
CA LEU A 87 -15.88 0.36 1.42
C LEU A 87 -15.96 1.77 0.83
N ILE A 88 -14.96 2.60 1.12
CA ILE A 88 -14.89 3.95 0.55
C ILE A 88 -14.09 3.90 -0.74
N ASP A 89 -14.71 4.33 -1.83
CA ASP A 89 -13.97 4.53 -3.07
C ASP A 89 -12.84 5.55 -2.89
N PRO A 90 -11.60 5.20 -3.23
CA PRO A 90 -10.49 6.12 -3.08
C PRO A 90 -10.71 7.36 -3.97
N PRO A 91 -10.39 8.57 -3.48
CA PRO A 91 -10.47 9.79 -4.28
C PRO A 91 -9.68 9.66 -5.60
N ALA A 92 -10.22 10.22 -6.68
CA ALA A 92 -9.65 10.10 -8.02
C ALA A 92 -8.16 10.50 -8.10
N TRP A 93 -7.74 11.50 -7.32
CA TRP A 93 -6.34 11.94 -7.28
C TRP A 93 -5.39 10.84 -6.78
N MET A 94 -5.83 9.98 -5.86
CA MET A 94 -5.02 8.86 -5.35
C MET A 94 -4.80 7.82 -6.45
N ALA A 95 -5.85 7.53 -7.23
CA ALA A 95 -5.75 6.64 -8.38
C ALA A 95 -4.79 7.19 -9.44
N ILE A 96 -4.84 8.49 -9.72
CA ILE A 96 -3.92 9.16 -10.66
C ILE A 96 -2.48 9.03 -10.18
N ILE A 97 -2.18 9.32 -8.91
CA ILE A 97 -0.82 9.16 -8.37
C ILE A 97 -0.37 7.70 -8.44
N GLY A 98 -1.26 6.74 -8.15
CA GLY A 98 -0.98 5.32 -8.29
C GLY A 98 -0.56 4.93 -9.71
N ILE A 99 -1.28 5.42 -10.72
CA ILE A 99 -0.95 5.18 -12.14
C ILE A 99 0.39 5.83 -12.50
N LEU A 100 0.60 7.09 -12.13
CA LEU A 100 1.86 7.79 -12.38
C LEU A 100 3.05 7.08 -11.73
N GLY A 101 2.87 6.58 -10.50
CA GLY A 101 3.89 5.78 -9.81
C GLY A 101 4.22 4.48 -10.54
N ILE A 102 3.23 3.81 -11.13
CA ILE A 102 3.45 2.63 -11.98
C ILE A 102 4.24 3.03 -13.23
N VAL A 103 3.81 4.06 -13.95
CA VAL A 103 4.50 4.53 -15.17
C VAL A 103 5.95 4.92 -14.87
N ALA A 104 6.19 5.68 -13.80
CA ALA A 104 7.53 6.08 -13.39
C ALA A 104 8.44 4.88 -13.09
N SER A 105 7.91 3.81 -12.49
CA SER A 105 8.68 2.59 -12.22
C SER A 105 9.20 1.93 -13.50
N PHE A 106 8.38 1.89 -14.56
CA PHE A 106 8.77 1.33 -15.84
C PHE A 106 9.74 2.24 -16.59
N VAL A 107 9.54 3.57 -16.54
CA VAL A 107 10.46 4.53 -17.15
C VAL A 107 11.85 4.44 -16.52
N LEU A 108 11.94 4.39 -15.19
CA LEU A 108 13.22 4.20 -14.48
C LEU A 108 13.87 2.87 -14.84
N LEU A 109 13.09 1.80 -14.88
CA LEU A 109 13.59 0.49 -15.28
C LEU A 109 14.21 0.51 -16.69
N ILE A 110 13.51 1.09 -17.67
CA ILE A 110 14.00 1.22 -19.05
C ILE A 110 15.29 2.05 -19.10
N MET A 111 15.34 3.18 -18.38
CA MET A 111 16.55 4.00 -18.30
C MET A 111 17.73 3.24 -17.69
N GLY A 112 17.49 2.41 -16.66
CA GLY A 112 18.51 1.56 -16.06
C GLY A 112 19.03 0.49 -17.02
N ILE A 113 18.18 -0.06 -17.88
CA ILE A 113 18.59 -1.02 -18.91
C ILE A 113 19.40 -0.33 -20.02
N MET A 114 18.93 0.83 -20.50
CA MET A 114 19.60 1.58 -21.57
C MET A 114 20.95 2.17 -21.13
N GLY A 115 21.08 2.61 -19.88
CA GLY A 115 22.33 3.18 -19.35
C GLY A 115 23.49 2.19 -19.20
N ARG A 116 23.27 0.91 -19.54
CA ARG A 116 24.29 -0.14 -19.55
C ARG A 116 24.85 -0.43 -20.96
N ILE A 117 24.21 0.10 -22.02
CA ILE A 117 24.71 0.10 -23.40
C ILE A 117 25.66 1.28 -23.57
#